data_AF-A0A431KKR7-F1
#
_entry.id   AF-A0A431KKR7-F1
#
_cell.length_a   1.000
_cell.length_b   1.000
_cell.length_c   1.000
_cell.angle_alpha   90.00
_cell.angle_beta   90.00
_cell.angle_gamma   90.00
#
_symmetry.space_group_name_H-M   'P 1'
#
loop_
_entity.id
_entity.type
_entity.pdbx_description
1 polymer ?
#
loop_
_entity_poly.entity_id
_entity_poly.type
_entity_poly.pdbx_seq_one_letter_code
_entity_poly.pdbx_strand_id
1 'polypeptide(L)'
;MLTLRVGSTLTVRLTPHEAHTLALAMVAVRDGKSAETELFMSPIASDAIFVAPVGADGISVETPGGPQALDWSAVGQLATALSPAAVAG
;
A
#
# COMPACT_ATOMS: atom_id res chain seq x y z
N MET A 1 9.11 13.50 -2.72
CA MET A 1 9.26 12.05 -2.96
C MET A 1 9.19 11.34 -1.63
N LEU A 2 8.51 10.21 -1.55
CA LEU A 2 8.28 9.46 -0.32
C LEU A 2 8.92 8.08 -0.44
N THR A 3 9.48 7.57 0.65
CA THR A 3 10.08 6.23 0.70
C THR A 3 9.24 5.35 1.61
N LEU A 4 8.57 4.37 1.00
CA LEU A 4 7.86 3.32 1.71
C LEU A 4 8.84 2.17 1.99
N ARG A 5 8.91 1.73 3.25
CA ARG A 5 9.65 0.53 3.65
C ARG A 5 8.69 -0.48 4.23
N VAL A 6 8.75 -1.72 3.76
CA VAL A 6 7.92 -2.82 4.25
C VAL A 6 8.83 -4.00 4.59
N GLY A 7 8.69 -4.50 5.83
CA GLY A 7 9.66 -5.43 6.40
C GLY A 7 11.08 -4.85 6.38
N SER A 8 12.08 -5.74 6.28
CA SER A 8 13.50 -5.35 6.22
C SER A 8 14.05 -5.21 4.79
N THR A 9 13.29 -5.64 3.77
CA THR A 9 13.84 -5.85 2.42
C THR A 9 13.14 -5.08 1.31
N LEU A 10 11.88 -4.69 1.46
CA LEU A 10 11.19 -3.91 0.42
C LEU A 10 11.35 -2.42 0.70
N THR A 11 11.93 -1.69 -0.26
CA THR A 11 11.99 -0.24 -0.27
C THR A 11 11.45 0.27 -1.59
N VAL A 12 10.38 1.06 -1.54
CA VAL A 12 9.68 1.60 -2.70
C VAL A 12 9.75 3.12 -2.67
N ARG A 13 10.20 3.74 -3.76
CA ARG A 13 10.21 5.20 -3.91
C ARG A 13 8.99 5.65 -4.69
N LEU A 14 8.19 6.52 -4.07
CA LEU A 14 6.93 7.00 -4.63
C LEU A 14 7.03 8.51 -4.89
N THR A 15 6.58 8.92 -6.08
CA THR A 15 6.19 10.32 -6.31
C THR A 15 4.99 10.68 -5.41
N PRO A 16 4.73 11.97 -5.15
CA PRO A 16 3.55 12.37 -4.37
C PRO A 16 2.23 11.84 -4.96
N HIS A 17 2.11 11.81 -6.29
CA HIS A 17 0.92 11.29 -6.96
C HIS A 17 0.77 9.78 -6.75
N GLU A 18 1.85 9.00 -6.89
CA GLU A 18 1.82 7.55 -6.64
C GLU A 18 1.50 7.22 -5.18
N ALA A 19 2.08 7.95 -4.22
CA ALA A 19 1.77 7.76 -2.80
C ALA A 19 0.28 8.03 -2.52
N HIS A 20 -0.28 9.09 -3.11
CA HIS A 20 -1.70 9.39 -3.02
C HIS A 20 -2.58 8.31 -3.66
N THR A 21 -2.25 7.86 -4.87
CA THR A 21 -2.98 6.78 -5.56
C THR A 21 -2.98 5.49 -4.75
N LEU A 22 -1.82 5.10 -4.20
CA LEU A 22 -1.72 3.90 -3.36
C LEU A 22 -2.55 4.03 -2.08
N ALA A 23 -2.54 5.20 -1.44
CA ALA A 23 -3.36 5.48 -0.27
C ALA A 23 -4.86 5.34 -0.55
N LEU A 24 -5.34 5.90 -1.66
CA LEU A 24 -6.74 5.78 -2.08
C LEU A 24 -7.13 4.33 -2.34
N ALA A 25 -6.27 3.57 -3.03
CA ALA A 25 -6.52 2.16 -3.30
C ALA A 25 -6.61 1.34 -2.00
N MET A 26 -5.70 1.57 -1.05
CA MET A 26 -5.71 0.94 0.28
C MET A 26 -7.00 1.24 1.05
N VAL A 27 -7.47 2.49 1.05
CA VAL A 27 -8.73 2.87 1.70
C VAL A 27 -9.93 2.22 1.00
N ALA A 28 -9.95 2.19 -0.33
CA ALA A 28 -11.05 1.63 -1.09
C ALA A 28 -11.23 0.12 -0.85
N VAL A 29 -10.14 -0.66 -0.83
CA VAL A 29 -10.22 -2.10 -0.53
C VAL A 29 -10.57 -2.36 0.93
N ARG A 30 -9.97 -1.61 1.87
CA ARG A 30 -10.26 -1.74 3.32
C ARG A 30 -11.73 -1.46 3.62
N ASP A 31 -12.30 -0.42 3.02
CA ASP A 31 -13.69 -0.01 3.26
C ASP A 31 -14.70 -0.87 2.46
N GLY A 32 -14.24 -1.88 1.70
CA GLY A 32 -15.09 -2.70 0.84
C GLY A 32 -15.73 -1.94 -0.34
N LYS A 33 -15.20 -0.76 -0.67
CA LYS A 33 -15.64 0.06 -1.81
C LYS A 33 -15.07 -0.42 -3.14
N SER A 34 -14.06 -1.29 -3.08
CA SER A 34 -13.42 -1.95 -4.22
C SER A 34 -13.49 -3.47 -4.03
N ALA A 35 -13.75 -4.21 -5.11
CA ALA A 35 -13.76 -5.68 -5.12
C ALA A 35 -12.41 -6.28 -5.55
N GLU A 36 -11.38 -5.45 -5.72
CA GLU A 36 -10.06 -5.91 -6.14
C GLU A 36 -9.41 -6.83 -5.09
N THR A 37 -8.81 -7.91 -5.57
CA THR A 37 -8.16 -8.93 -4.74
C THR A 37 -6.66 -8.71 -4.59
N GLU A 38 -6.11 -7.67 -5.22
CA GLU A 38 -4.69 -7.35 -5.18
C GLU A 38 -4.47 -5.85 -5.41
N LEU A 39 -3.53 -5.27 -4.66
CA LEU A 39 -2.99 -3.94 -4.91
C LEU A 39 -1.66 -4.07 -5.65
N PHE A 40 -1.57 -3.51 -6.85
CA PHE A 40 -0.36 -3.51 -7.67
C PHE A 40 0.08 -2.08 -7.99
N MET A 41 1.38 -1.79 -7.86
CA MET A 41 1.99 -0.56 -8.32
C MET A 41 3.44 -0.80 -8.76
N SER A 42 3.78 -0.30 -9.95
CA SER A 42 5.15 -0.22 -10.45
C SER A 42 5.55 1.26 -10.52
N PRO A 43 6.13 1.84 -9.46
CA PRO A 43 6.40 3.27 -9.41
C PRO A 43 7.54 3.69 -10.34
N ILE A 44 7.40 4.84 -10.97
CA ILE A 44 8.39 5.35 -11.94
C ILE A 44 9.72 5.72 -11.28
N ALA A 45 9.68 6.05 -9.99
CA ALA A 45 10.86 6.46 -9.23
C ALA A 45 11.57 5.28 -8.54
N SER A 46 11.07 4.05 -8.70
CA SER A 46 11.50 2.87 -7.94
C SER A 46 11.93 1.73 -8.87
N ASP A 47 12.98 1.01 -8.48
CA ASP A 47 13.38 -0.24 -9.14
C ASP A 47 12.63 -1.46 -8.57
N ALA A 48 11.88 -1.25 -7.48
CA ALA A 48 11.01 -2.24 -6.86
C ALA A 48 9.53 -1.93 -7.11
N ILE A 49 8.73 -2.99 -7.21
CA ILE A 49 7.27 -2.93 -7.32
C ILE A 49 6.63 -3.14 -5.94
N PHE A 50 5.40 -2.65 -5.79
CA PHE A 50 4.53 -2.95 -4.65
C PHE A 50 3.43 -3.91 -5.14
N VAL A 51 3.35 -5.08 -4.52
CA VAL A 51 2.30 -6.07 -4.76
C VAL A 51 1.75 -6.48 -3.41
N ALA A 52 0.43 -6.47 -3.26
CA ALA A 52 -0.20 -6.90 -2.01
C ALA A 52 -1.57 -7.55 -2.28
N PRO A 53 -1.65 -8.88 -2.27
CA PRO A 53 -2.92 -9.59 -2.22
C PRO A 53 -3.78 -9.12 -1.05
N VAL A 54 -5.08 -8.97 -1.32
CA VAL A 54 -6.11 -8.59 -0.37
C VAL A 54 -6.75 -9.84 0.21
N GLY A 55 -6.73 -9.97 1.53
CA GLY A 55 -7.36 -11.05 2.29
C GLY A 55 -8.53 -10.54 3.14
N ALA A 56 -9.16 -11.44 3.90
CA ALA A 56 -10.28 -11.08 4.77
C ALA A 56 -9.88 -10.13 5.91
N ASP A 57 -8.65 -10.29 6.42
CA ASP A 57 -8.18 -9.60 7.62
C ASP A 57 -7.19 -8.45 7.32
N GLY A 58 -6.89 -8.19 6.04
CA GLY A 58 -5.89 -7.20 5.66
C GLY A 58 -5.30 -7.42 4.27
N ILE A 59 -4.07 -6.94 4.09
CA ILE A 59 -3.26 -7.20 2.88
C ILE A 59 -1.97 -7.93 3.25
N SER A 60 -1.39 -8.64 2.29
CA SER A 60 -0.10 -9.30 2.45
C SER A 60 0.91 -8.72 1.45
N VAL A 61 1.75 -7.78 1.88
CA VAL A 61 2.70 -7.13 0.96
C VAL A 61 3.82 -8.10 0.60
N GLU A 62 3.99 -8.38 -0.68
CA GLU A 62 5.08 -9.22 -1.16
C GLU A 62 6.42 -8.49 -1.01
N THR A 63 7.38 -9.15 -0.36
CA THR A 63 8.74 -8.62 -0.23
C THR A 63 9.77 -9.69 -0.57
N PRO A 64 11.02 -9.32 -0.92
CA PRO A 64 12.08 -10.31 -1.15
C PRO A 64 12.36 -11.21 0.06
N GLY A 65 12.10 -10.74 1.29
CA GLY A 65 12.22 -11.52 2.53
C GLY A 65 10.99 -12.36 2.87
N GLY A 66 9.98 -12.41 1.99
CA GLY A 66 8.71 -13.09 2.19
C GLY A 66 7.54 -12.13 2.46
N PRO A 67 6.29 -12.61 2.39
CA PRO A 67 5.11 -11.77 2.54
C PRO A 67 5.04 -11.12 3.92
N GLN A 68 4.64 -9.85 3.96
CA GLN A 68 4.46 -9.06 5.19
C GLN A 68 2.98 -8.73 5.36
N ALA A 69 2.34 -9.36 6.34
CA ALA A 69 0.94 -9.12 6.64
C ALA A 69 0.74 -7.76 7.30
N LEU A 70 -0.25 -7.01 6.81
CA LEU A 70 -0.76 -5.79 7.42
C LEU A 70 -2.26 -5.97 7.64
N ASP A 71 -2.69 -5.91 8.90
CA ASP A 71 -4.11 -5.90 9.22
C ASP A 71 -4.79 -4.60 8.74
N TRP A 72 -6.12 -4.58 8.75
CA TRP A 72 -6.88 -3.40 8.29
C TRP A 72 -6.59 -2.10 9.04
N SER A 73 -6.20 -2.19 10.32
CA SER A 73 -5.78 -1.02 11.10
C SER A 73 -4.44 -0.48 10.58
N ALA A 74 -3.46 -1.35 10.38
CA ALA A 74 -2.15 -1.00 9.83
C ALA A 74 -2.26 -0.46 8.40
N VAL A 75 -3.14 -1.03 7.56
CA VAL A 75 -3.44 -0.52 6.21
C VAL A 75 -3.99 0.92 6.29
N GLY A 76 -4.91 1.20 7.22
CA GLY A 76 -5.45 2.54 7.43
C GLY A 76 -4.42 3.57 7.87
N GLN A 77 -3.53 3.18 8.80
CA GLN A 77 -2.43 4.04 9.25
C GLN A 77 -1.44 4.31 8.11
N LEU A 78 -1.12 3.28 7.32
CA LEU A 78 -0.23 3.41 6.18
C LEU A 78 -0.80 4.33 5.10
N ALA A 79 -2.08 4.17 4.75
CA ALA A 79 -2.76 5.03 3.79
C ALA A 79 -2.73 6.51 4.24
N THR A 80 -2.97 6.77 5.52
CA THR A 80 -2.91 8.11 6.10
C THR A 80 -1.49 8.69 6.02
N ALA A 81 -0.46 7.88 6.27
CA ALA A 81 0.93 8.31 6.19
C ALA A 81 1.38 8.57 4.75
N LEU A 82 0.89 7.79 3.78
CA LEU A 82 1.17 7.97 2.35
C LEU A 82 0.49 9.22 1.78
N SER A 83 -0.67 9.59 2.32
CA SER A 83 -1.37 10.81 1.95
C SER A 83 -2.24 11.30 3.12
N PRO A 84 -1.83 12.37 3.83
CA PRO A 84 -2.64 12.96 4.89
C PRO A 84 -4.01 13.47 4.42
N ALA A 85 -4.18 13.69 3.10
CA ALA A 85 -5.47 14.06 2.49
C ALA A 85 -6.31 12.84 2.06
N ALA A 86 -5.80 11.62 2.15
CA ALA A 86 -6.53 10.40 1.77
C ALA A 86 -7.42 9.86 2.92
N VAL A 87 -7.51 10.56 4.05
CA VAL A 87 -8.51 10.26 5.08
C VAL A 87 -9.90 10.39 4.46
N ALA A 88 -10.67 9.31 4.57
CA ALA A 88 -12.02 9.20 4.02
C ALA A 88 -12.88 10.41 4.40
N GLY A 89 -13.51 11.01 3.39
CA GLY A 89 -14.67 11.89 3.57
C GLY A 89 -15.90 11.12 4.03
#